data_AF-A0A8T4ZPP4-F1
#
_entry.id   AF-A0A8T4ZPP4-F1
#
_cell.length_a   1.000
_cell.length_b   1.000
_cell.length_c   1.000
_cell.angle_alpha   90.00
_cell.angle_beta   90.00
_cell.angle_gamma   90.00
#
_symmetry.space_group_name_H-M   'P 1'
#
loop_
_entity.id
_entity.type
_entity.pdbx_description
1 polymer ?
#
loop_
_entity_poly.entity_id
_entity_poly.type
_entity_poly.pdbx_seq_one_letter_code
_entity_poly.pdbx_strand_id
1 'polypeptide(L)'
;MPERIKHVPLDIEKVKPPRAEIHLIKNQCKGCGYCIEFCPKKVLEESEEINARGVHPPKIVNEDKCILCSFCSAVCPDFAIFVLEKKQEETKK
;
A
#
# COMPACT_ATOMS: atom_id res chain seq x y z
N MET A 1 -6.42 19.72 24.38
CA MET A 1 -6.03 19.35 23.00
C MET A 1 -7.15 19.85 22.09
N PRO A 2 -6.97 20.97 21.38
CA PRO A 2 -8.07 21.59 20.65
C PRO A 2 -8.55 20.68 19.51
N GLU A 3 -9.86 20.66 19.29
CA GLU A 3 -10.55 19.80 18.33
C GLU A 3 -10.04 20.07 16.90
N ARG A 4 -9.78 19.00 16.12
CA ARG A 4 -9.35 19.15 14.72
C ARG A 4 -10.53 19.64 13.89
N ILE A 5 -10.44 20.88 13.43
CA ILE A 5 -11.33 21.42 12.40
C ILE A 5 -11.15 20.56 11.14
N LYS A 6 -12.23 19.93 10.68
CA LYS A 6 -12.23 19.14 9.44
C LYS A 6 -12.45 20.08 8.27
N HIS A 7 -11.40 20.39 7.52
CA HIS A 7 -11.54 21.05 6.22
C HIS A 7 -12.12 20.04 5.23
N VAL A 8 -13.35 20.32 4.77
CA VAL A 8 -14.01 19.53 3.73
C VAL A 8 -13.83 20.25 2.39
N PRO A 9 -13.28 19.61 1.36
CA PRO A 9 -13.19 20.18 0.02
C PRO A 9 -14.58 20.45 -0.56
N LEU A 10 -14.74 21.55 -1.30
CA LEU A 10 -16.02 21.93 -1.92
C LEU A 10 -16.53 20.91 -2.95
N ASP A 11 -15.64 20.11 -3.54
CA ASP A 11 -15.96 19.14 -4.60
C ASP A 11 -15.98 17.68 -4.13
N ILE A 12 -16.18 17.43 -2.82
CA ILE A 12 -16.13 16.07 -2.26
C ILE A 12 -17.14 15.10 -2.89
N GLU A 13 -18.27 15.60 -3.38
CA GLU A 13 -19.29 14.79 -4.05
C GLU A 13 -18.90 14.37 -5.48
N LYS A 14 -17.94 15.08 -6.10
CA LYS A 14 -17.54 14.86 -7.49
C LYS A 14 -16.27 14.02 -7.62
N VAL A 15 -15.46 13.94 -6.57
CA VAL A 15 -14.15 13.27 -6.58
C VAL A 15 -14.25 11.91 -5.93
N LYS A 16 -14.04 10.84 -6.70
CA LYS A 16 -13.86 9.49 -6.14
C LYS A 16 -12.41 9.34 -5.65
N PRO A 17 -12.17 8.79 -4.44
CA PRO A 17 -10.82 8.50 -4.00
C PRO A 17 -10.19 7.45 -4.91
N PRO A 18 -8.92 7.60 -5.30
CA PRO A 18 -8.23 6.62 -6.11
C PRO A 18 -8.07 5.32 -5.32
N ARG A 19 -8.14 4.18 -6.02
CA ARG A 19 -7.84 2.86 -5.44
C ARG A 19 -6.41 2.48 -5.77
N ALA A 20 -5.73 1.85 -4.82
CA ALA A 20 -4.39 1.33 -5.04
C ALA A 20 -4.42 -0.15 -5.43
N GLU A 21 -3.39 -0.56 -6.16
CA GLU A 21 -2.99 -1.95 -6.34
C GLU A 21 -1.54 -2.09 -5.86
N ILE A 22 -1.28 -3.06 -4.99
CA ILE A 22 0.05 -3.27 -4.40
C ILE A 22 0.71 -4.47 -5.05
N HIS A 23 1.90 -4.26 -5.61
CA HIS A 23 2.68 -5.28 -6.30
C HIS A 23 3.95 -5.61 -5.52
N LEU A 24 4.19 -6.91 -5.32
CA LEU A 24 5.36 -7.42 -4.60
C LEU A 24 6.10 -8.46 -5.45
N ILE A 25 7.36 -8.16 -5.77
CA ILE A 25 8.27 -9.06 -6.45
C ILE A 25 8.95 -9.93 -5.37
N LYS A 26 8.29 -11.03 -4.97
CA LYS A 26 8.73 -11.91 -3.87
C LYS A 26 10.21 -12.32 -3.99
N ASN A 27 10.71 -12.57 -5.20
CA ASN A 27 12.09 -13.00 -5.46
C ASN A 27 13.15 -11.91 -5.24
N GLN A 28 12.76 -10.63 -5.21
CA GLN A 28 13.68 -9.51 -4.93
C GLN A 28 13.66 -9.10 -3.46
N CYS A 29 12.61 -9.45 -2.72
CA CYS A 29 12.48 -9.10 -1.32
C CYS A 29 13.57 -9.78 -0.46
N LYS A 30 14.21 -8.98 0.42
CA LYS A 30 15.20 -9.44 1.41
C LYS A 30 14.66 -9.55 2.84
N GLY A 31 13.36 -9.33 3.06
CA GLY A 31 12.74 -9.49 4.39
C GLY A 31 13.12 -8.40 5.41
N CYS A 32 13.47 -7.18 4.97
CA CYS A 32 13.91 -6.11 5.88
C CYS A 32 12.80 -5.48 6.74
N GLY A 33 11.51 -5.74 6.44
CA GLY A 33 10.39 -5.25 7.24
C GLY A 33 10.02 -3.76 7.09
N TYR A 34 10.86 -2.91 6.47
CA TYR A 34 10.61 -1.45 6.39
C TYR A 34 9.25 -1.08 5.79
N CYS A 35 8.81 -1.79 4.74
CA CYS A 35 7.51 -1.53 4.14
C CYS A 35 6.34 -1.76 5.10
N ILE A 36 6.46 -2.69 6.05
CA ILE A 36 5.46 -2.98 7.08
C ILE A 36 5.47 -1.88 8.14
N GLU A 37 6.65 -1.55 8.66
CA GLU A 37 6.84 -0.56 9.73
C GLU A 37 6.39 0.84 9.31
N PHE A 38 6.78 1.28 8.12
CA PHE A 38 6.52 2.64 7.65
C PHE A 38 5.18 2.80 6.93
N CYS A 39 4.36 1.75 6.82
CA CYS A 39 3.04 1.89 6.22
C CYS A 39 2.10 2.65 7.18
N PRO A 40 1.67 3.89 6.84
CA PRO A 40 0.80 4.68 7.73
C PRO A 40 -0.60 4.06 7.91
N LYS A 41 -0.99 3.19 6.97
CA LYS A 41 -2.28 2.50 6.95
C LYS A 41 -2.20 1.04 7.41
N LYS A 42 -0.99 0.54 7.71
CA LYS A 42 -0.73 -0.83 8.18
C LYS A 42 -1.42 -1.88 7.30
N VAL A 43 -1.23 -1.79 6.00
CA VAL A 43 -1.87 -2.70 5.00
C VAL A 43 -1.02 -3.92 4.67
N LEU A 44 0.18 -4.00 5.26
CA LEU A 44 1.17 -5.05 5.06
C LEU A 44 1.46 -5.72 6.40
N GLU A 45 1.70 -7.03 6.38
CA GLU A 45 2.15 -7.83 7.53
C GLU A 45 3.25 -8.80 7.09
N GLU A 46 3.96 -9.41 8.04
CA GLU A 46 4.88 -10.50 7.72
C GLU A 46 4.10 -11.74 7.24
N SER A 47 4.56 -12.37 6.15
CA SER A 47 3.95 -13.60 5.66
C SER A 47 4.56 -14.83 6.33
N GLU A 48 3.78 -15.89 6.54
CA GLU A 48 4.30 -17.20 6.96
C GLU A 48 5.05 -17.92 5.82
N GLU A 49 4.85 -17.49 4.57
CA GLU A 49 5.54 -18.04 3.41
C GLU A 49 7.02 -17.65 3.41
N ILE A 50 7.86 -18.51 2.83
CA ILE A 50 9.28 -18.27 2.62
C ILE A 50 9.54 -18.17 1.12
N ASN A 51 10.25 -17.12 0.69
CA ASN A 51 10.65 -16.96 -0.71
C ASN A 51 11.93 -17.76 -1.04
N ALA A 52 12.36 -17.74 -2.31
CA ALA A 52 13.57 -18.44 -2.76
C ALA A 52 14.88 -17.98 -2.06
N ARG A 53 14.85 -16.86 -1.31
CA ARG A 53 15.98 -16.33 -0.55
C ARG A 53 15.96 -16.74 0.93
N GLY A 54 15.00 -17.54 1.36
CA GLY A 54 14.90 -18.01 2.74
C GLY A 54 14.35 -16.96 3.71
N VAL A 55 13.66 -15.93 3.22
CA VAL A 55 13.07 -14.86 4.05
C VAL A 55 11.55 -14.84 3.92
N HIS A 56 10.89 -14.24 4.92
CA HIS A 56 9.45 -13.99 4.94
C HIS A 56 9.13 -12.66 4.24
N PRO A 57 8.62 -12.66 3.00
CA PRO A 57 8.18 -11.44 2.34
C PRO A 57 6.94 -10.84 3.04
N PRO A 58 6.64 -9.54 2.84
CA PRO A 58 5.39 -8.98 3.34
C PRO A 58 4.18 -9.58 2.62
N LYS A 59 3.08 -9.86 3.34
CA LYS A 59 1.76 -10.15 2.76
C LYS A 59 0.88 -8.90 2.79
N ILE A 60 0.01 -8.77 1.80
CA ILE A 60 -0.99 -7.69 1.72
C ILE A 60 -2.23 -8.15 2.47
N VAL A 61 -2.63 -7.43 3.53
CA VAL A 61 -3.81 -7.78 4.34
C VAL A 61 -5.03 -6.92 4.06
N ASN A 62 -4.84 -5.68 3.60
CA ASN A 62 -5.94 -4.77 3.34
C ASN A 62 -5.59 -3.76 2.24
N GLU A 63 -5.62 -4.23 0.99
CA GLU A 63 -5.31 -3.39 -0.18
C GLU A 63 -6.21 -2.15 -0.26
N ASP A 64 -7.50 -2.26 0.09
CA ASP A 64 -8.48 -1.17 0.00
C ASP A 64 -8.17 0.05 0.87
N LYS A 65 -7.37 -0.12 1.93
CA LYS A 65 -6.96 0.98 2.82
C LYS A 65 -5.71 1.72 2.33
N CYS A 66 -5.05 1.23 1.28
CA CYS A 66 -3.87 1.87 0.73
C CYS A 66 -4.23 3.22 0.08
N ILE A 67 -3.46 4.26 0.42
CA ILE A 67 -3.71 5.64 0.00
C ILE A 67 -2.72 6.12 -1.08
N LEU A 68 -2.07 5.19 -1.79
CA LEU A 68 -1.10 5.51 -2.86
C LEU A 68 0.07 6.43 -2.44
N CYS A 69 0.43 6.43 -1.15
CA CYS A 69 1.50 7.28 -0.64
C CYS A 69 2.91 6.91 -1.12
N SER A 70 3.09 5.72 -1.73
CA SER A 70 4.37 5.20 -2.26
C SER A 70 5.52 5.09 -1.26
N PHE A 71 5.27 5.22 0.04
CA PHE A 71 6.30 5.07 1.08
C PHE A 71 6.97 3.70 1.05
N CYS A 72 6.20 2.63 0.90
CA CYS A 72 6.75 1.27 0.81
C CYS A 72 7.76 1.12 -0.33
N SER A 73 7.49 1.73 -1.49
CA SER A 73 8.41 1.75 -2.63
C SER A 73 9.67 2.56 -2.32
N ALA A 74 9.51 3.73 -1.70
CA ALA A 74 10.63 4.65 -1.42
C ALA A 74 11.60 4.11 -0.35
N VAL A 75 11.08 3.40 0.67
CA VAL A 75 11.92 2.83 1.75
C VAL A 75 12.48 1.45 1.41
N CYS A 76 12.05 0.83 0.30
CA CYS A 76 12.52 -0.49 -0.08
C CYS A 76 13.93 -0.39 -0.72
N PRO A 77 14.99 -0.94 -0.10
CA PRO A 77 16.34 -0.84 -0.63
C PRO A 77 16.55 -1.64 -1.93
N ASP A 78 15.67 -2.60 -2.20
CA ASP A 78 15.74 -3.50 -3.35
C ASP A 78 14.62 -3.25 -4.38
N PHE A 79 13.80 -2.21 -4.17
CA PHE A 79 12.63 -1.91 -5.03
C PHE A 79 11.72 -3.12 -5.28
N ALA A 80 11.64 -4.03 -4.30
CA ALA A 80 10.87 -5.27 -4.41
C ALA A 80 9.36 -5.06 -4.29
N ILE A 81 8.89 -3.87 -3.88
CA ILE A 81 7.49 -3.54 -3.70
C ILE A 81 7.19 -2.20 -4.38
N PHE A 82 6.03 -2.10 -5.04
CA PHE A 82 5.53 -0.86 -5.62
C PHE A 82 4.01 -0.79 -5.59
N VAL A 83 3.45 0.40 -5.78
CA VAL A 83 2.01 0.65 -5.80
C VAL A 83 1.61 1.36 -7.09
N LEU A 84 0.48 0.97 -7.67
CA LEU A 84 -0.10 1.57 -8.87
C LEU A 84 -1.53 2.02 -8.59
N GLU A 85 -1.97 3.05 -9.30
CA GLU A 85 -3.39 3.43 -9.28
C GLU A 85 -4.21 2.41 -10.08
N LYS A 86 -5.19 1.82 -9.43
CA LYS A 86 -6.10 0.85 -10.05
C LYS A 86 -7.13 1.61 -10.87
N LYS A 87 -7.02 1.56 -12.20
CA LYS A 87 -8.06 2.06 -13.10
C LYS A 87 -9.34 1.26 -12.85
N GLN A 88 -10.40 1.93 -12.42
CA GLN A 88 -11.71 1.30 -12.32
C GLN A 88 -12.27 1.22 -13.74
N GLU A 89 -12.36 0.02 -14.30
CA GLU A 89 -13.24 -0.22 -15.44
C GLU A 89 -14.68 0.06 -14.98
N GLU A 90 -15.30 1.06 -15.58
CA GLU A 90 -16.71 1.37 -15.38
C GLU A 90 -17.54 0.17 -15.85
N THR A 91 -17.95 -0.69 -14.93
CA THR A 91 -19.00 -1.66 -15.19
C THR A 91 -20.31 -0.88 -15.31
N LYS A 92 -20.56 -0.36 -16.51
CA LYS A 92 -21.83 0.22 -16.91
C LYS A 92 -22.87 -0.90 -16.86
N LYS A 93 -23.73 -0.90 -15.84
CA LYS A 93 -24.92 -1.74 -15.76
C LYS A 93 -26.15 -0.85 -15.74
#